data_AF-A0A349SU93-F1
#
_entry.id   AF-A0A349SU93-F1
#
_cell.length_a   1.000
_cell.length_b   1.000
_cell.length_c   1.000
_cell.angle_alpha   90.00
_cell.angle_beta   90.00
_cell.angle_gamma   90.00
#
_symmetry.space_group_name_H-M   'P 1'
#
loop_
_entity.id
_entity.type
_entity.pdbx_description
1 polymer ?
#
loop_
_entity_poly.entity_id
_entity_poly.type
_entity_poly.pdbx_seq_one_letter_code
_entity_poly.pdbx_strand_id
1 'polypeptide(L)'
;MFTSSFLNWGWDAQTTHPRQLRRVRSLAGASLVLILVGLPFLARSIQWGISLRILLLGSAVCLALLALAMLRRGWFTPSVHCLAVGVYLGGVNQYVTVGGMESGAVAWWLIVALIGGLLLGVRAGVFWALVALATGLCLFYFESRGFAFPNLTPPPARGIQRVMMMVGEFVALVAVMVAYLTQIESSERSLEQKNKDLQQQVLRAERAEAEALDANAAKSRFLANMTHELRTPLNSILGFNHRVMNQLQGQIGPRQY
;
A
#
# COMPACT_ATOMS: atom_id res chain seq x y z
N MET A 1 1.78 -13.27 21.06
CA MET A 1 0.55 -13.19 20.22
C MET A 1 -0.45 -12.11 20.68
N PHE A 2 -0.39 -11.59 21.93
CA PHE A 2 -1.33 -10.60 22.47
C PHE A 2 -1.05 -9.12 22.13
N THR A 3 0.11 -8.77 21.57
CA THR A 3 0.53 -7.37 21.38
C THR A 3 -0.07 -6.66 20.16
N SER A 4 -0.67 -7.39 19.21
CA SER A 4 -1.17 -6.77 17.96
C SER A 4 -2.61 -6.23 18.04
N SER A 5 -3.39 -6.63 19.05
CA SER A 5 -4.80 -6.21 19.22
C SER A 5 -4.93 -4.73 19.55
N PHE A 6 -4.10 -4.22 20.47
CA PHE A 6 -4.15 -2.83 20.91
C PHE A 6 -3.95 -1.83 19.76
N LEU A 7 -2.97 -2.10 18.90
CA LEU A 7 -2.65 -1.26 17.75
C LEU A 7 -3.65 -1.37 16.60
N ASN A 8 -4.58 -2.33 16.62
CA ASN A 8 -5.70 -2.32 15.67
C ASN A 8 -6.62 -1.11 15.90
N TRP A 9 -6.55 -0.49 17.09
CA TRP A 9 -7.19 0.78 17.39
C TRP A 9 -8.70 0.82 17.09
N GLY A 10 -9.39 -0.30 17.34
CA GLY A 10 -10.82 -0.46 17.10
C GLY A 10 -11.20 -1.05 15.74
N TRP A 11 -10.24 -1.33 14.87
CA TRP A 11 -10.48 -2.03 13.60
C TRP A 11 -10.47 -3.54 13.81
N ASP A 12 -11.44 -4.24 13.24
CA ASP A 12 -11.51 -5.70 13.32
C ASP A 12 -10.53 -6.35 12.35
N ALA A 13 -9.69 -7.25 12.88
CA ALA A 13 -8.66 -7.94 12.12
C ALA A 13 -9.21 -9.02 11.18
N GLN A 14 -10.43 -9.51 11.41
CA GLN A 14 -11.05 -10.54 10.56
C GLN A 14 -11.69 -9.93 9.31
N THR A 15 -12.32 -8.76 9.45
CA THR A 15 -13.01 -8.07 8.35
C THR A 15 -12.15 -7.07 7.59
N THR A 16 -11.11 -6.51 8.22
CA THR A 16 -10.24 -5.52 7.58
C THR A 16 -9.16 -6.17 6.73
N HIS A 17 -9.01 -5.72 5.48
CA HIS A 17 -7.94 -6.18 4.61
C HIS A 17 -6.54 -6.02 5.28
N PRO A 18 -5.65 -7.03 5.23
CA PRO A 18 -4.39 -7.03 5.99
C PRO A 18 -3.48 -5.81 5.74
N ARG A 19 -3.47 -5.29 4.50
CA ARG A 19 -2.71 -4.07 4.17
C ARG A 19 -3.26 -2.83 4.87
N GLN A 20 -4.58 -2.69 4.96
CA GLN A 20 -5.22 -1.55 5.62
C GLN A 20 -5.01 -1.61 7.13
N LEU A 21 -5.15 -2.81 7.74
CA LEU A 21 -4.92 -3.00 9.16
C LEU A 21 -3.48 -2.65 9.57
N ARG A 22 -2.48 -2.96 8.74
CA ARG A 22 -1.10 -2.52 8.97
C ARG A 22 -0.94 -1.01 8.98
N ARG A 23 -1.54 -0.32 8.00
CA ARG A 23 -1.52 1.15 7.95
C ARG A 23 -2.18 1.79 9.18
N VAL A 24 -3.28 1.20 9.66
CA VAL A 24 -3.94 1.60 10.92
C VAL A 24 -2.97 1.47 12.11
N ARG A 25 -2.30 0.32 12.25
CA ARG A 25 -1.30 0.10 13.31
C ARG A 25 -0.15 1.09 13.25
N SER A 26 0.38 1.36 12.06
CA SER A 26 1.45 2.34 11.85
C SER A 26 1.00 3.76 12.23
N LEU A 27 -0.22 4.16 11.87
CA LEU A 27 -0.76 5.47 12.22
C LEU A 27 -1.01 5.60 13.73
N ALA A 28 -1.58 4.58 14.36
CA ALA A 28 -1.80 4.54 15.80
C ALA A 28 -0.46 4.63 16.55
N GLY A 29 0.52 3.81 16.15
CA GLY A 29 1.87 3.83 16.71
C GLY A 29 2.55 5.19 16.55
N ALA A 30 2.52 5.79 15.35
CA ALA A 30 3.11 7.11 15.10
C ALA A 30 2.44 8.22 15.93
N SER A 31 1.12 8.17 16.10
CA SER A 31 0.40 9.13 16.95
C SER A 31 0.78 8.98 18.42
N LEU A 32 0.90 7.75 18.93
CA LEU A 32 1.35 7.48 20.29
C LEU A 32 2.80 7.92 20.51
N VAL A 33 3.70 7.67 19.56
CA VAL A 33 5.09 8.15 19.61
C VAL A 33 5.14 9.68 19.66
N LEU A 34 4.35 10.37 18.82
CA LEU A 34 4.30 11.84 18.84
C LEU A 34 3.84 12.38 20.20
N ILE A 35 2.82 11.76 20.82
CA ILE A 35 2.35 12.13 22.16
C ILE A 35 3.45 11.88 23.19
N LEU A 36 4.05 10.68 23.20
CA LEU A 36 5.09 10.30 24.16
C LEU A 36 6.33 11.20 24.06
N VAL A 37 6.78 11.50 22.85
CA VAL A 37 7.91 12.40 22.60
C VAL A 37 7.54 13.84 22.95
N GLY A 38 6.32 14.30 22.62
CA GLY A 38 5.88 15.68 22.82
C GLY A 38 5.65 16.07 24.28
N LEU A 39 5.21 15.15 25.13
CA LEU A 39 4.87 15.43 26.55
C LEU A 39 6.04 16.01 27.36
N PRO A 40 7.28 15.46 27.32
CA PRO A 40 8.43 16.06 27.97
C PRO A 40 8.73 17.50 27.51
N PHE A 41 8.60 17.78 26.21
CA PHE A 41 8.81 19.14 25.68
C PHE A 41 7.72 20.10 26.13
N LEU A 42 6.47 19.64 26.16
CA LEU A 42 5.35 20.44 26.65
C LEU A 42 5.53 20.77 28.14
N ALA A 43 5.90 19.77 28.95
CA ALA A 43 6.18 19.96 30.38
C ALA A 43 7.31 20.98 30.60
N ARG A 44 8.41 20.90 29.86
CA ARG A 44 9.50 21.90 29.90
C ARG A 44 9.04 23.28 29.46
N SER A 45 8.20 23.36 28.44
CA SER A 45 7.66 24.63 27.95
C SER A 45 6.77 25.32 28.98
N ILE A 46 5.98 24.56 29.74
CA ILE A 46 5.21 25.05 30.88
C ILE A 46 6.15 25.51 32.00
N GLN A 47 7.16 24.71 32.34
CA GLN A 47 8.14 25.04 33.38
C GLN A 47 8.87 26.36 33.11
N TRP A 48 9.21 26.64 31.84
CA TRP A 48 9.92 27.85 31.44
C TRP A 48 8.99 29.01 31.07
N GLY A 49 7.67 28.84 31.13
CA GLY A 49 6.71 29.91 30.81
C GLY A 49 6.69 30.33 29.35
N ILE A 50 7.03 29.44 28.40
CA ILE A 50 7.15 29.79 26.98
C ILE A 50 5.79 29.57 26.28
N SER A 51 4.91 30.56 26.32
CA SER A 51 3.52 30.46 25.83
C SER A 51 3.41 29.99 24.38
N LEU A 52 4.29 30.49 23.49
CA LEU A 52 4.29 30.09 22.08
C LEU A 52 4.56 28.59 21.91
N ARG A 53 5.49 28.02 22.70
CA ARG A 53 5.77 26.57 22.67
C ARG A 53 4.62 25.76 23.22
N ILE A 54 4.00 26.22 24.31
CA ILE A 54 2.84 25.55 24.92
C ILE A 54 1.70 25.49 23.90
N LEU A 55 1.44 26.57 23.19
CA LEU A 55 0.40 26.62 22.15
C LEU A 55 0.69 25.64 21.01
N LEU A 56 1.89 25.69 20.42
CA LEU A 56 2.24 24.87 19.26
C LEU A 56 2.36 23.38 19.60
N LEU A 57 3.07 23.04 20.68
CA LEU A 57 3.21 21.64 21.13
C LEU A 57 1.90 21.09 21.71
N GLY A 58 1.16 21.90 22.44
CA GLY A 58 -0.17 21.53 22.92
C GLY A 58 -1.11 21.22 21.76
N SER A 59 -1.10 22.07 20.73
CA SER A 59 -1.85 21.84 19.49
C SER A 59 -1.40 20.57 18.76
N ALA A 60 -0.09 20.30 18.69
CA ALA A 60 0.45 19.07 18.11
C ALA A 60 -0.04 17.80 18.85
N VAL A 61 -0.03 17.82 20.19
CA VAL A 61 -0.55 16.72 21.02
C VAL A 61 -2.06 16.56 20.84
N CYS A 62 -2.82 17.66 20.84
CA CYS A 62 -4.26 17.63 20.59
C CYS A 62 -4.59 17.06 19.21
N LEU A 63 -3.83 17.41 18.17
CA LEU A 63 -4.00 16.85 16.82
C LEU A 63 -3.65 15.36 16.77
N ALA A 64 -2.64 14.91 17.51
CA ALA A 64 -2.34 13.48 17.62
C ALA A 64 -3.49 12.70 18.29
N LEU A 65 -4.06 13.25 19.36
CA LEU A 65 -5.23 12.66 20.04
C LEU A 65 -6.46 12.67 19.13
N LEU A 66 -6.68 13.76 18.39
CA LEU A 66 -7.76 13.86 17.41
C LEU A 66 -7.58 12.85 16.28
N ALA A 67 -6.36 12.67 15.77
CA ALA A 67 -6.05 11.65 14.78
C ALA A 67 -6.40 10.24 15.28
N LEU A 68 -6.05 9.91 16.52
CA LEU A 68 -6.43 8.64 17.16
C LEU A 68 -7.96 8.51 17.33
N ALA A 69 -8.67 9.57 17.68
CA ALA A 69 -10.12 9.57 17.80
C ALA A 69 -10.82 9.36 16.44
N MET A 70 -10.34 10.04 15.40
CA MET A 70 -10.81 9.87 14.02
C MET A 70 -10.52 8.46 13.50
N LEU A 71 -9.32 7.93 13.77
CA LEU A 71 -8.92 6.59 13.37
C LEU A 71 -9.83 5.52 13.99
N ARG A 72 -10.21 5.68 15.27
CA ARG A 72 -11.15 4.79 15.96
C ARG A 72 -12.55 4.80 15.36
N ARG A 73 -12.95 5.91 14.71
CA ARG A 73 -14.21 6.03 13.96
C ARG A 73 -14.14 5.55 12.50
N GLY A 74 -13.01 4.97 12.09
CA GLY A 74 -12.80 4.51 10.72
C GLY A 74 -12.37 5.60 9.73
N TRP A 75 -12.16 6.85 10.18
CA TRP A 75 -11.76 7.97 9.32
C TRP A 75 -10.24 7.97 9.08
N PHE A 76 -9.78 7.03 8.28
CA PHE A 76 -8.35 6.79 8.05
C PHE A 76 -7.65 7.97 7.35
N THR A 77 -8.11 8.41 6.18
CA THR A 77 -7.42 9.48 5.44
C THR A 77 -7.34 10.81 6.21
N PRO A 78 -8.44 11.31 6.80
CA PRO A 78 -8.37 12.53 7.60
C PRO A 78 -7.47 12.42 8.83
N SER A 79 -7.41 11.24 9.48
CA SER A 79 -6.54 11.05 10.65
C SER A 79 -5.05 11.10 10.29
N VAL A 80 -4.66 10.61 9.10
CA VAL A 80 -3.27 10.75 8.62
C VAL A 80 -2.90 12.22 8.44
N HIS A 81 -3.76 13.01 7.79
CA HIS A 81 -3.49 14.44 7.60
C HIS A 81 -3.49 15.21 8.94
N CYS A 82 -4.37 14.85 9.86
CA CYS A 82 -4.40 15.42 11.20
C CYS A 82 -3.09 15.18 11.96
N LEU A 83 -2.58 13.94 11.93
CA LEU A 83 -1.26 13.62 12.50
C LEU A 83 -0.14 14.40 11.81
N ALA A 84 -0.16 14.45 10.48
CA ALA A 84 0.83 15.17 9.68
C ALA A 84 0.91 16.66 10.04
N VAL A 85 -0.24 17.33 10.25
CA VAL A 85 -0.27 18.70 10.76
C VAL A 85 0.35 18.79 12.15
N GLY A 86 0.06 17.84 13.04
CA GLY A 86 0.65 17.81 14.39
C GLY A 86 2.18 17.72 14.37
N VAL A 87 2.74 16.81 13.57
CA VAL A 87 4.20 16.69 13.40
C VAL A 87 4.78 17.96 12.77
N TYR A 88 4.10 18.51 11.76
CA TYR A 88 4.52 19.76 11.09
C TYR A 88 4.62 20.93 12.07
N LEU A 89 3.64 21.07 12.97
CA LEU A 89 3.67 22.09 14.04
C LEU A 89 4.84 21.89 15.01
N GLY A 90 5.27 20.64 15.26
CA GLY A 90 6.47 20.34 16.03
C GLY A 90 7.74 20.93 15.38
N GLY A 91 7.89 20.76 14.07
CA GLY A 91 8.98 21.37 13.29
C GLY A 91 8.94 22.90 13.30
N VAL A 92 7.75 23.49 13.06
CA VAL A 92 7.56 24.95 13.15
C VAL A 92 7.94 25.46 14.53
N ASN A 93 7.48 24.80 15.59
CA ASN A 93 7.80 25.14 16.97
C ASN A 93 9.32 25.13 17.23
N GLN A 94 10.01 24.09 16.78
CA GLN A 94 11.45 23.96 16.94
C GLN A 94 12.20 25.08 16.20
N TYR A 95 11.81 25.38 14.97
CA TYR A 95 12.41 26.44 14.17
C TYR A 95 12.24 27.81 14.84
N VAL A 96 11.00 28.20 15.16
CA VAL A 96 10.70 29.57 15.59
C VAL A 96 11.08 29.86 17.04
N THR A 97 11.30 28.83 17.86
CA THR A 97 11.58 29.01 19.29
C THR A 97 12.96 28.54 19.74
N VAL A 98 13.72 27.82 18.90
CA VAL A 98 15.02 27.23 19.27
C VAL A 98 16.17 27.77 18.41
N GLY A 99 15.99 28.92 17.76
CA GLY A 99 17.08 29.61 17.06
C GLY A 99 17.17 29.34 15.55
N GLY A 100 16.04 29.15 14.87
CA GLY A 100 15.99 29.14 13.41
C GLY A 100 16.62 27.89 12.78
N MET A 101 17.45 28.09 11.75
CA MET A 101 17.99 27.02 10.92
C MET A 101 18.87 26.02 11.69
N GLU A 102 19.59 26.49 12.72
CA GLU A 102 20.45 25.63 13.57
C GLU A 102 19.65 24.67 14.48
N SER A 103 18.32 24.83 14.54
CA SER A 103 17.49 24.06 15.46
C SER A 103 17.37 22.57 15.10
N GLY A 104 17.54 22.17 13.84
CA GLY A 104 17.29 20.79 13.36
C GLY A 104 15.85 20.52 12.88
N ALA A 105 14.98 21.54 12.85
CA ALA A 105 13.55 21.41 12.52
C ALA A 105 13.22 20.70 11.18
N VAL A 106 14.15 20.71 10.22
CA VAL A 106 13.99 20.06 8.90
C VAL A 106 13.68 18.56 9.03
N ALA A 107 14.22 17.88 10.05
CA ALA A 107 13.96 16.46 10.27
C ALA A 107 12.46 16.16 10.47
N TRP A 108 11.75 17.02 11.21
CA TRP A 108 10.31 16.86 11.43
C TRP A 108 9.50 17.03 10.15
N TRP A 109 9.88 17.96 9.28
CA TRP A 109 9.19 18.16 8.01
C TRP A 109 9.44 17.02 7.00
N LEU A 110 10.62 16.39 7.03
CA LEU A 110 10.86 15.14 6.29
C LEU A 110 9.96 14.01 6.78
N ILE A 111 9.80 13.87 8.10
CA ILE A 111 8.90 12.87 8.71
C ILE A 111 7.46 13.05 8.21
N VAL A 112 6.98 14.29 8.08
CA VAL A 112 5.63 14.59 7.58
C VAL A 112 5.42 14.07 6.16
N ALA A 113 6.38 14.30 5.26
CA ALA A 113 6.36 13.78 3.90
C ALA A 113 6.39 12.24 3.87
N LEU A 114 7.21 11.62 4.72
CA LEU A 114 7.31 10.16 4.81
C LEU A 114 6.01 9.53 5.33
N ILE A 115 5.38 10.10 6.35
CA ILE A 115 4.08 9.64 6.87
C ILE A 115 3.02 9.71 5.77
N GLY A 116 2.92 10.84 5.05
CA GLY A 116 1.99 11.00 3.93
C GLY A 116 2.23 9.97 2.83
N GLY A 117 3.48 9.78 2.42
CA GLY A 117 3.89 8.82 1.40
C GLY A 117 3.59 7.37 1.78
N LEU A 118 3.93 7.00 3.02
CA LEU A 118 3.78 5.63 3.54
C LEU A 118 2.31 5.22 3.65
N LEU A 119 1.46 6.11 4.20
CA LEU A 119 0.10 5.78 4.59
C LEU A 119 -0.95 6.09 3.51
N LEU A 120 -0.76 7.16 2.73
CA LEU A 120 -1.72 7.62 1.70
C LEU A 120 -1.16 7.49 0.28
N GLY A 121 0.11 7.16 0.12
CA GLY A 121 0.77 6.97 -1.16
C GLY A 121 1.53 8.21 -1.64
N VAL A 122 2.21 8.05 -2.78
CA VAL A 122 3.23 8.99 -3.28
C VAL A 122 2.68 10.42 -3.44
N ARG A 123 1.45 10.61 -3.94
CA ARG A 123 0.87 11.94 -4.13
C ARG A 123 0.76 12.73 -2.84
N ALA A 124 0.32 12.08 -1.75
CA ALA A 124 0.24 12.72 -0.44
C ALA A 124 1.62 12.99 0.16
N GLY A 125 2.59 12.11 -0.08
CA GLY A 125 3.98 12.33 0.31
C GLY A 125 4.60 13.53 -0.41
N VAL A 126 4.42 13.63 -1.72
CA VAL A 126 4.87 14.77 -2.53
C VAL A 126 4.20 16.07 -2.09
N PHE A 127 2.89 16.06 -1.84
CA PHE A 127 2.17 17.21 -1.31
C PHE A 127 2.83 17.75 -0.04
N TRP A 128 3.06 16.87 0.95
CA TRP A 128 3.68 17.25 2.21
C TRP A 128 5.15 17.64 2.07
N ALA A 129 5.89 17.03 1.15
CA ALA A 129 7.26 17.42 0.82
C ALA A 129 7.32 18.84 0.24
N LEU A 130 6.37 19.20 -0.63
CA LEU A 130 6.28 20.55 -1.20
C LEU A 130 5.90 21.58 -0.13
N VAL A 131 4.96 21.25 0.77
CA VAL A 131 4.63 22.11 1.93
C VAL A 131 5.84 22.31 2.83
N ALA A 132 6.56 21.25 3.16
CA ALA A 132 7.79 21.28 3.93
C ALA A 132 8.86 22.17 3.28
N LEU A 133 9.12 21.95 1.99
CA LEU A 133 10.12 22.69 1.22
C LEU A 133 9.76 24.19 1.14
N ALA A 134 8.51 24.51 0.78
CA ALA A 134 8.04 25.88 0.71
C ALA A 134 8.17 26.60 2.06
N THR A 135 7.86 25.90 3.16
CA THR A 135 7.99 26.43 4.52
C THR A 135 9.45 26.70 4.88
N GLY A 136 10.33 25.74 4.63
CA GLY A 136 11.77 25.89 4.90
C GLY A 136 12.40 27.03 4.09
N LEU A 137 12.08 27.11 2.78
CA LEU A 137 12.55 28.19 1.92
C LEU A 137 12.02 29.56 2.37
N CYS A 138 10.75 29.64 2.77
CA CYS A 138 10.13 30.87 3.26
C CYS A 138 10.82 31.35 4.55
N LEU A 139 11.02 30.47 5.53
CA LEU A 139 11.67 30.80 6.80
C LEU A 139 13.15 31.17 6.60
N PHE A 140 13.87 30.43 5.76
CA PHE A 140 15.24 30.75 5.38
C PHE A 140 15.33 32.12 4.70
N TYR A 141 14.39 32.44 3.80
CA TYR A 141 14.33 33.75 3.16
C TYR A 141 14.20 34.88 4.19
N PHE A 142 13.31 34.75 5.17
CA PHE A 142 13.20 35.73 6.26
C PHE A 142 14.50 35.84 7.07
N GLU A 143 15.11 34.71 7.44
CA GLU A 143 16.36 34.67 8.20
C GLU A 143 17.50 35.36 7.44
N SER A 144 17.62 35.11 6.13
CA SER A 144 18.62 35.75 5.25
C SER A 144 18.43 37.26 5.09
N ARG A 145 17.23 37.77 5.38
CA ARG A 145 16.91 39.20 5.41
C ARG A 145 17.15 39.84 6.78
N GLY A 146 17.74 39.12 7.71
CA GLY A 146 18.08 39.59 9.06
C GLY A 146 16.99 39.34 10.10
N PHE A 147 15.93 38.58 9.78
CA PHE A 147 14.96 38.17 10.79
C PHE A 147 15.58 37.10 11.70
N ALA A 148 15.91 37.48 12.93
CA ALA A 148 16.48 36.55 13.90
C ALA A 148 15.37 35.76 14.62
N PHE A 149 15.38 34.44 14.48
CA PHE A 149 14.52 33.57 15.28
C PHE A 149 15.11 33.38 16.69
N PRO A 150 14.38 33.73 17.75
CA PRO A 150 14.93 33.69 19.09
C PRO A 150 15.06 32.25 19.59
N ASN A 151 16.08 32.00 20.41
CA ASN A 151 16.15 30.79 21.23
C ASN A 151 15.53 31.09 22.60
N LEU A 152 14.25 30.75 22.75
CA LEU A 152 13.46 30.97 23.97
C LEU A 152 13.83 29.99 25.09
N THR A 153 14.72 29.02 24.85
CA THR A 153 15.20 28.12 25.89
C THR A 153 16.12 28.88 26.84
N PRO A 154 15.89 28.82 28.17
CA PRO A 154 16.79 29.43 29.15
C PRO A 154 18.24 28.97 28.90
N PRO A 155 19.24 29.89 28.93
CA PRO A 155 20.64 29.55 28.68
C PRO A 155 21.16 28.28 29.40
N PRO A 156 20.90 28.07 30.72
CA PRO A 156 21.38 26.86 31.41
C PRO A 156 20.71 25.57 30.92
N ALA A 157 19.54 25.65 30.28
CA ALA A 157 18.78 24.51 29.80
C ALA A 157 18.98 24.19 28.31
N ARG A 158 19.77 24.98 27.57
CA ARG A 158 19.99 24.76 26.13
C ARG A 158 20.67 23.42 25.83
N GLY A 159 21.57 22.97 26.70
CA GLY A 159 22.24 21.66 26.57
C GLY A 159 21.24 20.50 26.64
N ILE A 160 20.44 20.45 27.72
CA ILE A 160 19.43 19.39 27.88
C ILE A 160 18.36 19.45 26.79
N GLN A 161 17.93 20.65 26.37
CA GLN A 161 17.00 20.82 25.26
C GLN A 161 17.55 20.21 23.96
N ARG A 162 18.82 20.43 23.64
CA ARG A 162 19.47 19.87 22.44
C ARG A 162 19.49 18.34 22.47
N VAL A 163 19.86 17.75 23.61
CA VAL A 163 19.85 16.29 23.77
C VAL A 163 18.44 15.73 23.65
N MET A 164 17.44 16.38 24.26
CA MET A 164 16.04 15.96 24.13
C MET A 164 15.58 16.00 22.67
N MET A 165 15.89 17.05 21.90
CA MET A 165 15.54 17.16 20.47
C MET A 165 16.20 16.04 19.65
N MET A 166 17.51 15.80 19.84
CA MET A 166 18.22 14.72 19.16
C MET A 166 17.59 13.35 19.43
N VAL A 167 17.26 13.06 20.70
CA VAL A 167 16.60 11.79 21.07
C VAL A 167 15.20 11.71 20.46
N GLY A 168 14.41 12.79 20.52
CA GLY A 168 13.07 12.84 19.96
C GLY A 168 13.04 12.63 18.44
N GLU A 169 13.93 13.31 17.71
CA GLU A 169 14.12 13.17 16.27
C GLU A 169 14.59 11.75 15.92
N PHE A 170 15.58 11.22 16.64
CA PHE A 170 16.07 9.86 16.43
C PHE A 170 14.95 8.83 16.63
N VAL A 171 14.17 8.93 17.71
CA VAL A 171 13.04 8.03 17.97
C VAL A 171 11.98 8.14 16.86
N ALA A 172 11.64 9.35 16.43
CA ALA A 172 10.64 9.55 15.38
C ALA A 172 11.11 9.03 14.02
N LEU A 173 12.37 9.26 13.65
CA LEU A 173 12.97 8.73 12.43
C LEU A 173 13.06 7.20 12.45
N VAL A 174 13.49 6.60 13.56
CA VAL A 174 13.51 5.14 13.71
C VAL A 174 12.10 4.56 13.60
N ALA A 175 11.10 5.19 14.23
CA ALA A 175 9.71 4.74 14.15
C ALA A 175 9.19 4.74 12.70
N VAL A 176 9.47 5.81 11.94
CA VAL A 176 9.09 5.89 10.52
C VAL A 176 9.88 4.90 9.67
N MET A 177 11.19 4.75 9.92
CA MET A 177 12.05 3.81 9.20
C MET A 177 11.57 2.37 9.38
N VAL A 178 11.30 1.94 10.61
CA VAL A 178 10.75 0.61 10.91
C VAL A 178 9.40 0.41 10.24
N ALA A 179 8.53 1.41 10.26
CA ALA A 179 7.24 1.35 9.56
C ALA A 179 7.41 1.20 8.03
N TYR A 180 8.41 1.86 7.45
CA TYR A 180 8.72 1.75 6.02
C TYR A 180 9.28 0.38 5.65
N LEU A 181 10.26 -0.12 6.40
CA LEU A 181 10.89 -1.42 6.19
C LEU A 181 9.87 -2.55 6.27
N THR A 182 9.04 -2.55 7.32
CA THR A 182 7.97 -3.55 7.48
C THR A 182 6.92 -3.47 6.36
N GLN A 183 6.66 -2.28 5.82
CA GLN A 183 5.75 -2.13 4.68
C GLN A 183 6.36 -2.69 3.40
N ILE A 184 7.64 -2.42 3.12
CA ILE A 184 8.38 -2.96 1.97
C ILE A 184 8.41 -4.49 2.00
N GLU A 185 8.88 -5.08 3.11
CA GLU A 185 8.96 -6.54 3.26
C GLU A 185 7.61 -7.22 3.03
N SER A 186 6.52 -6.59 3.51
CA SER A 186 5.17 -7.11 3.29
C SER A 186 4.69 -6.97 1.84
N SER A 187 5.17 -5.96 1.12
CA SER A 187 4.88 -5.74 -0.29
C SER A 187 5.60 -6.78 -1.14
N GLU A 188 6.87 -7.04 -0.87
CA GLU A 188 7.69 -8.05 -1.53
C GLU A 188 7.07 -9.45 -1.36
N ARG A 189 6.77 -9.86 -0.12
CA ARG A 189 6.09 -11.14 0.13
C ARG A 189 4.77 -11.28 -0.61
N SER A 190 4.00 -10.20 -0.71
CA SER A 190 2.73 -10.20 -1.44
C SER A 190 2.94 -10.29 -2.96
N LEU A 191 4.02 -9.74 -3.50
CA LEU A 191 4.38 -9.85 -4.91
C LEU A 191 4.87 -11.26 -5.23
N GLU A 192 5.73 -11.83 -4.38
CA GLU A 192 6.21 -13.20 -4.52
C GLU A 192 5.06 -14.22 -4.52
N GLN A 193 4.10 -14.07 -3.59
CA GLN A 193 2.94 -14.96 -3.54
C GLN A 193 2.11 -14.86 -4.83
N LYS A 194 1.83 -13.63 -5.30
CA LYS A 194 1.11 -13.44 -6.56
C LYS A 194 1.85 -14.01 -7.76
N ASN A 195 3.18 -13.92 -7.77
CA ASN A 195 3.99 -14.49 -8.85
C ASN A 195 3.92 -16.03 -8.83
N LYS A 196 4.01 -16.65 -7.65
CA LYS A 196 3.81 -18.11 -7.49
C LYS A 196 2.41 -18.55 -7.93
N ASP A 197 1.38 -17.82 -7.52
CA ASP A 197 0.00 -18.14 -7.89
C ASP A 197 -0.19 -18.01 -9.42
N LEU A 198 0.40 -16.97 -10.03
CA LEU A 198 0.37 -16.77 -11.48
C LEU A 198 1.12 -17.89 -12.22
N GLN A 199 2.29 -18.30 -11.75
CA GLN A 199 3.03 -19.44 -12.31
C GLN A 199 2.21 -20.74 -12.25
N GLN A 200 1.52 -20.99 -11.13
CA GLN A 200 0.63 -22.15 -11.01
C GLN A 200 -0.56 -22.08 -11.98
N GLN A 201 -1.14 -20.89 -12.19
CA GLN A 201 -2.21 -20.70 -13.16
C GLN A 201 -1.75 -20.95 -14.59
N VAL A 202 -0.55 -20.46 -14.96
CA VAL A 202 0.07 -20.72 -16.26
C VAL A 202 0.26 -22.23 -16.46
N LEU A 203 0.86 -22.94 -15.50
CA LEU A 203 1.05 -24.39 -15.59
C LEU A 203 -0.27 -25.16 -15.71
N ARG A 204 -1.34 -24.70 -15.04
CA ARG A 204 -2.68 -25.31 -15.17
C ARG A 204 -3.28 -25.06 -16.55
N ALA A 205 -3.12 -23.85 -17.08
CA ALA A 205 -3.59 -23.50 -18.42
C ALA A 205 -2.88 -24.31 -19.50
N GLU A 206 -1.54 -24.43 -19.42
CA GLU A 206 -0.74 -25.24 -20.34
C GLU A 206 -1.15 -26.72 -20.33
N ARG A 207 -1.43 -27.28 -19.15
CA ARG A 207 -1.92 -28.66 -19.03
C ARG A 207 -3.31 -28.83 -19.64
N ALA A 208 -4.23 -27.92 -19.35
CA ALA A 208 -5.58 -27.97 -19.91
C ALA A 208 -5.57 -27.80 -21.44
N GLU A 209 -4.67 -26.97 -21.97
CA GLU A 209 -4.45 -26.83 -23.41
C GLU A 209 -3.92 -28.13 -24.03
N ALA A 210 -2.90 -28.74 -23.42
CA ALA A 210 -2.35 -30.02 -23.88
C ALA A 210 -3.43 -31.14 -23.89
N GLU A 211 -4.24 -31.22 -22.83
CA GLU A 211 -5.36 -32.17 -22.73
C GLU A 211 -6.42 -31.92 -23.81
N ALA A 212 -6.78 -30.65 -24.06
CA ALA A 212 -7.73 -30.27 -25.11
C ALA A 212 -7.20 -30.63 -26.52
N LEU A 213 -5.92 -30.41 -26.77
CA LEU A 213 -5.26 -30.77 -28.03
C LEU A 213 -5.26 -32.30 -28.24
N ASP A 214 -4.92 -33.08 -27.23
CA ASP A 214 -4.92 -34.55 -27.33
C ASP A 214 -6.35 -35.10 -27.53
N ALA A 215 -7.33 -34.58 -26.80
CA ALA A 215 -8.73 -34.92 -27.00
C ALA A 215 -9.23 -34.61 -28.43
N ASN A 216 -8.83 -33.46 -28.98
CA ASN A 216 -9.17 -33.09 -30.35
C ASN A 216 -8.50 -34.00 -31.39
N ALA A 217 -7.25 -34.41 -31.15
CA ALA A 217 -6.54 -35.37 -31.99
C ALA A 217 -7.18 -36.76 -31.93
N ALA A 218 -7.56 -37.24 -30.73
CA ALA A 218 -8.29 -38.49 -30.53
C ALA A 218 -9.65 -38.49 -31.25
N LYS A 219 -10.42 -37.40 -31.13
CA LYS A 219 -11.69 -37.21 -31.85
C LYS A 219 -11.49 -37.26 -33.37
N SER A 220 -10.46 -36.60 -33.88
CA SER A 220 -10.14 -36.58 -35.31
C SER A 220 -9.80 -37.99 -35.82
N ARG A 221 -8.98 -38.75 -35.09
CA ARG A 221 -8.65 -40.15 -35.40
C ARG A 221 -9.90 -41.05 -35.39
N PHE A 222 -10.75 -40.91 -34.38
CA PHE A 222 -12.01 -41.66 -34.28
C PHE A 222 -12.92 -41.41 -35.49
N LEU A 223 -13.15 -40.14 -35.85
CA LEU A 223 -14.00 -39.79 -37.00
C LEU A 223 -13.43 -40.30 -38.33
N ALA A 224 -12.11 -40.21 -38.52
CA ALA A 224 -11.45 -40.75 -39.71
C ALA A 224 -11.64 -42.28 -39.82
N ASN A 225 -11.42 -43.01 -38.73
CA ASN A 225 -11.61 -44.46 -38.68
C ASN A 225 -13.07 -44.85 -38.93
N MET A 226 -14.03 -44.20 -38.26
CA MET A 226 -15.46 -44.44 -38.47
C MET A 226 -15.87 -44.19 -39.92
N THR A 227 -15.34 -43.15 -40.57
CA THR A 227 -15.62 -42.86 -41.98
C THR A 227 -15.11 -43.99 -42.88
N HIS A 228 -13.91 -44.51 -42.60
CA HIS A 228 -13.33 -45.61 -43.37
C HIS A 228 -14.14 -46.90 -43.19
N GLU A 229 -14.55 -47.21 -41.96
CA GLU A 229 -15.35 -48.40 -41.68
C GLU A 229 -16.77 -48.33 -42.24
N LEU A 230 -17.39 -47.15 -42.30
CA LEU A 230 -18.72 -46.97 -42.90
C LEU A 230 -18.68 -47.03 -44.44
N ARG A 231 -17.56 -46.66 -45.08
CA ARG A 231 -17.42 -46.68 -46.54
C ARG A 231 -17.51 -48.09 -47.12
N THR A 232 -16.95 -49.08 -46.42
CA THR A 232 -16.92 -50.49 -46.84
C THR A 232 -18.32 -51.12 -46.96
N PRO A 233 -19.18 -51.14 -45.93
CA PRO A 233 -20.54 -51.66 -46.03
C PRO A 233 -21.40 -50.82 -46.97
N LEU A 234 -21.24 -49.49 -47.01
CA LEU A 234 -21.97 -48.63 -47.94
C LEU A 234 -21.66 -48.99 -49.41
N ASN A 235 -20.38 -49.20 -49.73
CA ASN A 235 -19.96 -49.66 -51.05
C ASN A 235 -20.51 -51.05 -51.36
N SER A 236 -20.56 -51.96 -50.39
CA SER A 236 -21.17 -53.28 -50.55
C SER A 236 -22.66 -53.21 -50.86
N ILE A 237 -23.42 -52.35 -50.16
CA ILE A 237 -24.86 -52.13 -50.39
C ILE A 237 -25.07 -51.52 -51.78
N LEU A 238 -24.30 -50.49 -52.15
CA LEU A 238 -24.38 -49.87 -53.48
C LEU A 238 -24.08 -50.88 -54.60
N GLY A 239 -23.03 -51.70 -54.43
CA GLY A 239 -22.68 -52.74 -55.39
C GLY A 239 -23.72 -53.87 -55.49
N PHE A 240 -24.44 -54.17 -54.40
CA PHE A 240 -25.56 -55.10 -54.42
C PHE A 240 -26.76 -54.51 -55.16
N ASN A 241 -27.14 -53.26 -54.85
CA ASN A 241 -28.20 -52.54 -55.54
C ASN A 241 -27.94 -52.41 -57.05
N HIS A 242 -26.70 -52.12 -57.46
CA HIS A 242 -26.33 -52.03 -58.87
C HIS A 242 -26.53 -53.35 -59.61
N ARG A 243 -26.20 -54.49 -58.97
CA ARG A 243 -26.42 -55.83 -59.55
C ARG A 243 -27.91 -56.16 -59.68
N VAL A 244 -28.70 -55.84 -58.66
CA VAL A 244 -30.17 -56.02 -58.70
C VAL A 244 -30.80 -55.16 -59.80
N MET A 245 -30.40 -53.88 -59.91
CA MET A 245 -30.89 -52.99 -60.96
C MET A 245 -30.49 -53.46 -62.38
N ASN A 246 -29.27 -53.93 -62.57
CA ASN A 246 -28.83 -54.48 -63.86
C ASN A 246 -29.57 -55.78 -64.23
N GLN A 247 -29.88 -56.65 -63.26
CA GLN A 247 -30.69 -57.84 -63.51
C GLN A 247 -32.13 -57.48 -63.91
N LEU A 248 -32.71 -56.46 -63.27
CA LEU A 248 -34.03 -55.94 -63.63
C LEU A 248 -34.02 -55.33 -65.04
N GLN A 249 -33.00 -54.55 -65.41
CA GLN A 249 -32.89 -54.01 -66.78
C GLN A 249 -32.64 -55.10 -67.83
N GLY A 250 -31.87 -56.14 -67.52
CA GLY A 250 -31.66 -57.30 -68.41
C GLY A 250 -32.90 -58.16 -68.63
N GLN A 251 -33.85 -58.17 -67.69
CA GLN A 251 -35.16 -58.81 -67.84
C GLN A 251 -36.19 -57.96 -68.61
N ILE A 252 -35.88 -56.68 -68.88
CA ILE A 252 -36.71 -55.76 -69.68
C ILE A 252 -36.05 -55.51 -71.06
N GLY A 253 -35.39 -56.53 -71.62
CA GLY A 253 -35.02 -56.53 -73.04
C GLY A 253 -36.28 -56.52 -73.92
N PRO A 254 -36.29 -55.80 -75.06
CA PRO A 254 -37.52 -55.57 -75.83
C PRO A 254 -38.14 -56.90 -76.24
N ARG A 255 -39.44 -57.08 -75.92
CA ARG A 255 -40.25 -58.16 -76.50
C ARG A 255 -40.20 -58.01 -78.02
N GLN A 256 -39.42 -58.87 -78.67
CA GLN A 256 -39.51 -59.10 -80.10
C GLN A 256 -40.93 -59.62 -80.38
N TYR A 257 -41.74 -58.78 -81.01
CA TYR A 257 -42.94 -59.18 -81.74
C TYR A 257 -42.55 -59.63 -83.14
#